data_AF-A0A158RF72-F1
#
_entry.id   AF-A0A158RF72-F1
#
_cell.length_a   1.000
_cell.length_b   1.000
_cell.length_c   1.000
_cell.angle_alpha   90.00
_cell.angle_beta   90.00
_cell.angle_gamma   90.00
#
_symmetry.space_group_name_H-M   'P 1'
#
loop_
_entity.id
_entity.type
_entity.pdbx_description
1 polymer ?
#
loop_
_entity_poly.entity_id
_entity_poly.type
_entity_poly.pdbx_seq_one_letter_code
_entity_poly.pdbx_strand_id
1 'polypeptide(L)'
;LKSQLKNIRKNKKKPEKFISEDDRIFCMYMLELYGNDYNAMCRDSRNIYQLTSTQIRRLISAFRDSKYYAQYLKQKHDNDLHVTEFYE
;
A
#
# COMPACT_ATOMS: atom_id res chain seq x y z
N LEU A 1 27.67 -25.63 14.57
CA LEU A 1 26.31 -25.38 15.13
C LEU A 1 25.92 -23.90 15.21
N LYS A 2 26.61 -23.04 15.98
CA LYS A 2 26.28 -21.59 16.10
C LYS A 2 26.27 -20.82 14.76
N SER A 3 27.19 -21.16 13.85
CA SER A 3 27.26 -20.58 12.50
C SER A 3 26.03 -20.94 11.64
N GLN A 4 25.60 -22.20 11.67
CA GLN A 4 24.42 -22.65 10.91
C GLN A 4 23.11 -22.05 11.45
N LEU A 5 22.98 -21.91 12.77
CA LEU A 5 21.82 -21.23 13.39
C LEU A 5 21.71 -19.76 12.97
N LYS A 6 22.84 -19.06 12.78
CA LYS A 6 22.86 -17.67 12.28
C LYS A 6 22.39 -17.59 10.82
N ASN A 7 22.79 -18.53 9.96
CA ASN A 7 22.36 -18.57 8.56
C ASN A 7 20.87 -18.92 8.42
N ILE A 8 20.34 -19.83 9.23
CA ILE A 8 18.91 -20.17 9.24
C ILE A 8 18.07 -18.96 9.67
N ARG A 9 18.52 -18.17 10.66
CA ARG A 9 17.85 -16.92 11.07
C ARG A 9 17.82 -15.87 9.97
N LYS A 10 18.89 -15.75 9.17
CA LYS A 10 18.97 -14.80 8.05
C LYS A 10 18.07 -15.20 6.87
N ASN A 11 17.81 -16.50 6.68
CA ASN A 11 17.00 -17.04 5.59
C ASN A 11 15.53 -17.28 5.94
N LYS A 12 15.05 -16.86 7.12
CA LYS A 12 13.61 -16.92 7.40
C LYS A 12 12.89 -15.92 6.51
N LYS A 13 12.03 -16.42 5.61
CA LYS A 13 11.05 -15.58 4.88
C LYS A 13 10.24 -14.82 5.93
N LYS A 14 10.28 -13.49 5.89
CA LYS A 14 9.42 -12.67 6.75
C LYS A 14 7.97 -12.98 6.37
N PRO A 15 7.06 -13.14 7.35
CA PRO A 15 5.65 -13.28 7.03
C PRO A 15 5.19 -12.03 6.28
N GLU A 16 4.37 -12.24 5.25
CA GLU A 16 3.76 -11.14 4.51
C GLU A 16 2.93 -10.29 5.47
N LYS A 17 3.04 -8.96 5.36
CA LYS A 17 2.19 -8.07 6.15
C LYS A 17 0.79 -8.12 5.57
N PHE A 18 -0.19 -8.33 6.44
CA PHE A 18 -1.59 -8.21 6.07
C PHE A 18 -1.93 -6.74 5.76
N ILE A 19 -2.69 -6.52 4.69
CA ILE A 19 -3.33 -5.25 4.37
C ILE A 19 -4.78 -5.53 3.99
N SER A 20 -5.70 -4.77 4.59
CA SER A 20 -7.14 -4.93 4.37
C SER A 20 -7.52 -4.51 2.95
N GLU A 21 -8.69 -4.93 2.47
CA GLU A 21 -9.18 -4.51 1.15
C GLU A 21 -9.42 -3.01 1.08
N ASP A 22 -10.08 -2.43 2.09
CA ASP A 22 -10.33 -1.00 2.19
C ASP A 22 -9.04 -0.18 2.16
N ASP A 23 -8.01 -0.62 2.89
CA ASP A 23 -6.70 0.05 2.88
C ASP A 23 -6.02 -0.02 1.50
N ARG A 24 -6.20 -1.13 0.76
CA ARG A 24 -5.69 -1.24 -0.61
C ARG A 24 -6.40 -0.25 -1.53
N ILE A 25 -7.74 -0.22 -1.49
CA ILE A 25 -8.55 0.67 -2.32
C ILE A 25 -8.21 2.13 -2.02
N PHE A 26 -8.12 2.48 -0.74
CA PHE A 26 -7.69 3.80 -0.29
C PHE A 26 -6.29 4.16 -0.80
N CYS A 27 -5.32 3.25 -0.71
CA CYS A 27 -3.97 3.49 -1.22
C CYS A 27 -3.96 3.70 -2.75
N MET A 28 -4.69 2.89 -3.51
CA MET A 28 -4.80 3.05 -4.96
C MET A 28 -5.40 4.41 -5.31
N TYR A 29 -6.50 4.79 -4.66
CA TYR A 29 -7.16 6.08 -4.86
C TYR A 29 -6.21 7.25 -4.62
N MET A 30 -5.53 7.25 -3.47
CA MET A 30 -4.59 8.30 -3.11
C MET A 30 -3.41 8.39 -4.09
N LEU A 31 -2.87 7.24 -4.53
CA LEU A 31 -1.77 7.19 -5.50
C LEU A 31 -2.18 7.72 -6.87
N GLU A 32 -3.39 7.45 -7.35
CA GLU A 32 -3.87 7.95 -8.64
C GLU A 32 -4.10 9.47 -8.63
N LEU A 33 -4.70 10.01 -7.56
CA LEU A 33 -5.04 11.43 -7.49
C LEU A 33 -3.86 12.33 -7.09
N TYR A 34 -3.02 11.86 -6.17
CA TYR A 34 -2.01 12.70 -5.52
C TYR A 34 -0.56 12.21 -5.72
N GLY A 35 -0.36 11.01 -6.27
CA GLY A 35 0.97 10.44 -6.48
C GLY A 35 1.75 10.26 -5.17
N ASN A 36 2.75 11.12 -4.93
CA ASN A 36 3.55 11.10 -3.70
C ASN A 36 3.31 12.34 -2.80
N ASP A 37 2.31 13.19 -3.09
CA ASP A 37 1.98 14.33 -2.24
C ASP A 37 1.13 13.89 -1.04
N TYR A 38 1.81 13.32 -0.04
CA TYR A 38 1.16 12.85 1.19
C TYR A 38 0.52 13.96 2.02
N ASN A 39 0.90 15.24 1.82
CA ASN A 39 0.29 16.35 2.52
C ASN A 39 -1.06 16.72 1.90
N ALA A 40 -1.18 16.62 0.58
CA ALA A 40 -2.45 16.75 -0.11
C ALA A 40 -3.42 15.61 0.26
N MET A 41 -2.93 14.36 0.31
CA MET A 41 -3.73 13.20 0.71
C MET A 41 -4.37 13.34 2.10
N CYS A 42 -3.70 14.00 3.04
CA CYS A 42 -4.27 14.25 4.37
C CYS A 42 -5.55 15.09 4.34
N ARG A 43 -5.66 15.99 3.35
CA ARG A 43 -6.77 16.94 3.21
C ARG A 43 -7.91 16.41 2.37
N ASP A 44 -7.73 15.25 1.74
CA ASP A 44 -8.77 14.61 0.95
C ASP A 44 -9.92 14.15 1.86
N SER A 45 -11.16 14.39 1.44
CA SER A 45 -12.38 14.06 2.21
C SER A 45 -12.57 12.56 2.46
N ARG A 46 -11.97 11.70 1.63
CA ARG A 46 -11.96 10.23 1.77
C ARG A 46 -10.96 9.74 2.80
N ASN A 47 -10.09 10.61 3.31
CA ASN A 47 -9.30 10.34 4.51
C ASN A 47 -10.19 10.42 5.78
N ILE A 48 -11.21 9.55 5.86
CA ILE A 48 -12.24 9.55 6.91
C ILE A 48 -11.61 9.39 8.30
N TYR A 49 -10.56 8.57 8.40
CA TYR A 49 -9.82 8.34 9.64
C TYR A 49 -8.79 9.43 9.97
N GLN A 50 -8.73 10.51 9.18
CA GLN A 50 -7.86 11.66 9.40
C GLN A 50 -6.40 11.27 9.58
N LEU A 51 -5.94 10.31 8.77
CA LEU A 51 -4.57 9.84 8.81
C LEU A 51 -3.61 11.00 8.49
N THR A 52 -2.55 11.10 9.29
CA THR A 52 -1.45 12.03 9.06
C THR A 52 -0.62 11.61 7.85
N SER A 53 0.17 12.52 7.28
CA SER A 53 0.95 12.26 6.06
C SER A 53 1.96 11.15 6.27
N THR A 54 2.48 11.04 7.49
CA THR A 54 3.37 9.95 7.88
C THR A 54 2.65 8.61 7.98
N GLN A 55 1.41 8.57 8.48
CA GLN A 55 0.60 7.35 8.52
C GLN A 55 0.20 6.91 7.11
N ILE A 56 -0.26 7.82 6.27
CA ILE A 56 -0.59 7.54 4.86
C ILE A 56 0.63 7.01 4.13
N ARG A 57 1.79 7.65 4.27
CA ARG A 57 3.05 7.17 3.68
C ARG A 57 3.42 5.76 4.12
N ARG A 58 3.26 5.44 5.41
CA ARG A 58 3.52 4.09 5.94
C ARG A 58 2.53 3.06 5.38
N LEU A 59 1.26 3.44 5.25
CA LEU A 59 0.22 2.58 4.69
C LEU A 59 0.49 2.30 3.22
N ILE A 60 0.78 3.33 2.42
CA ILE A 60 1.18 3.18 1.01
C ILE A 60 2.46 2.36 0.87
N SER A 61 3.44 2.54 1.76
CA SER A 61 4.65 1.69 1.76
C SER A 61 4.31 0.23 2.03
N ALA A 62 3.42 -0.05 2.98
CA ALA A 62 2.97 -1.41 3.26
C ALA A 62 2.19 -2.00 2.06
N PHE A 63 1.39 -1.19 1.38
CA PHE A 63 0.72 -1.59 0.15
C PHE A 63 1.72 -1.92 -0.96
N ARG A 64 2.72 -1.06 -1.21
CA ARG A 64 3.79 -1.27 -2.21
C ARG A 64 4.59 -2.54 -1.97
N ASP A 65 4.84 -2.87 -0.71
CA ASP A 65 5.55 -4.09 -0.32
C ASP A 65 4.68 -5.36 -0.41
N SER A 66 3.36 -5.22 -0.60
CA SER A 66 2.42 -6.35 -0.68
C SER A 66 2.33 -6.93 -2.08
N LYS A 67 1.90 -8.19 -2.20
CA LYS A 67 1.64 -8.83 -3.51
C LYS A 67 0.59 -8.11 -4.36
N TYR A 68 -0.31 -7.35 -3.73
CA TYR A 68 -1.41 -6.65 -4.42
C TYR A 68 -0.92 -5.45 -5.24
N TYR A 69 0.25 -4.90 -4.92
CA TYR A 69 0.79 -3.78 -5.68
C TYR A 69 1.11 -4.16 -7.12
N ALA A 70 1.62 -5.38 -7.35
CA ALA A 70 1.87 -5.89 -8.68
C ALA A 70 0.57 -6.02 -9.51
N GLN A 71 -0.52 -6.43 -8.87
CA GLN A 71 -1.84 -6.48 -9.51
C GLN A 71 -2.34 -5.09 -9.88
N TYR A 72 -2.24 -4.12 -8.96
CA TYR A 72 -2.58 -2.72 -9.22
C TYR A 72 -1.80 -2.14 -10.41
N LEU A 73 -0.48 -2.38 -10.48
CA LEU A 73 0.34 -1.90 -11.61
C LEU A 73 -0.09 -2.51 -12.94
N LYS A 74 -0.46 -3.80 -12.93
CA LYS A 74 -0.98 -4.47 -14.12
C LYS A 74 -2.32 -3.87 -14.56
N GLN A 75 -3.28 -3.73 -13.64
CA GLN A 75 -4.59 -3.13 -13.94
C GLN A 75 -4.45 -1.70 -14.45
N LYS A 76 -3.55 -0.91 -13.83
CA LYS A 76 -3.22 0.44 -14.29
C LYS A 76 -2.65 0.45 -15.71
N HIS A 77 -1.73 -0.46 -16.03
CA HIS A 77 -1.17 -0.60 -17.37
C HIS A 77 -2.25 -0.98 -18.40
N ASP A 78 -3.16 -1.88 -18.02
CA ASP A 78 -4.22 -2.39 -18.87
C ASP A 78 -5.42 -1.42 -18.99
N ASN A 79 -5.36 -0.24 -18.33
CA ASN A 79 -6.46 0.74 -18.19
C ASN A 79 -7.75 0.17 -17.57
N ASP A 80 -7.63 -0.86 -16.73
CA ASP A 80 -8.72 -1.56 -16.02
C ASP A 80 -8.85 -1.07 -14.57
N LEU A 81 -8.49 0.19 -14.31
CA LEU A 81 -8.42 0.73 -12.95
C LEU A 81 -9.67 1.55 -12.62
N HIS A 82 -10.69 0.91 -12.08
CA HIS A 82 -11.98 1.53 -11.71
C HIS A 82 -11.99 2.11 -10.29
N VAL A 83 -10.86 2.67 -9.83
CA VAL A 83 -10.68 3.04 -8.42
C VAL A 83 -11.52 4.25 -7.99
N THR A 84 -11.78 5.19 -8.90
CA THR A 84 -12.62 6.36 -8.64
C THR A 84 -14.10 5.99 -8.52
N GLU A 85 -14.55 4.96 -9.25
CA GLU A 85 -15.95 4.52 -9.27
C GLU A 85 -16.43 3.97 -7.92
N PHE A 86 -15.53 3.45 -7.08
CA PHE A 86 -15.87 3.01 -5.72
C PHE A 86 -16.25 4.16 -4.79
N TYR A 87 -15.99 5.40 -5.20
CA TYR A 87 -16.23 6.60 -4.40
C TYR A 87 -17.16 7.61 -5.08
N GLU A 88 -17.73 7.30 -6.25
CA GLU A 88 -18.80 8.13 -6.83
C GLU A 88 -20.15 7.94 -6.13
#